data_AF-A0A1N6SI12-F1
#
_entry.id   AF-A0A1N6SI12-F1
#
_cell.length_a   1.000
_cell.length_b   1.000
_cell.length_c   1.000
_cell.angle_alpha   90.00
_cell.angle_beta   90.00
_cell.angle_gamma   90.00
#
_symmetry.space_group_name_H-M   'P 1'
#
loop_
_entity.id
_entity.type
_entity.pdbx_description
1 polymer ?
#
loop_
_entity_poly.entity_id
_entity_poly.type
_entity_poly.pdbx_seq_one_letter_code
_entity_poly.pdbx_strand_id
1 'polypeptide(L)'
;MFRKITFLLVLLFTAFLGHAQNAQLSPLSKISLLTVGTGEDLAAKFGHSAIRLQDPTLGIDEVYGYGTYDFEDPNFYLNFTRGKLSYTISRIPFKYFEYSYQQEKRWVKEQELNVNLEQRNSIVTFLEHNLLPENKKYKYDFLFDNCATRIPTVFEKTFGDSFKFDYNYLEEQMTFRELIRLKLNPNSWSNFGIDLALGSVIDREASPYEHLFLPIYVYEQMKHTTLNGKPIVKKETVILDIPEQEDRSPLFLTPLFWLSIILVLVCYITYTDYKNLRRNKWLDFGLFAVTGLAGVLILFLWFATDHLATKANFNSLWAFAPNIIIAFIVIKKQLPSWMITYIIFLTILLGITCMIWMFKIQVFSILLIIVLLALAIRYVYLIYYFKSKQLGKK
;
A
#
# COMPACT_ATOMS: atom_id res chain seq x y z
N MET A 1 44.89 1.01 54.56
CA MET A 1 44.53 1.62 53.25
C MET A 1 44.87 0.70 52.07
N PHE A 2 46.10 0.18 52.01
CA PHE A 2 46.56 -0.74 50.95
C PHE A 2 45.62 -1.93 50.67
N ARG A 3 45.21 -2.69 51.70
CA ARG A 3 44.29 -3.85 51.52
C ARG A 3 42.95 -3.51 50.86
N LYS A 4 42.40 -2.32 51.12
CA LYS A 4 41.14 -1.87 50.51
C LYS A 4 41.33 -1.50 49.03
N ILE A 5 42.48 -0.89 48.69
CA ILE A 5 42.85 -0.54 47.32
C ILE A 5 43.12 -1.81 46.50
N THR A 6 43.82 -2.79 47.06
CA THR A 6 44.07 -4.08 46.39
C THR A 6 42.78 -4.83 46.11
N PHE A 7 41.84 -4.85 47.07
CA PHE A 7 40.53 -5.48 46.87
C PHE A 7 39.71 -4.78 45.78
N LEU A 8 39.72 -3.44 45.74
CA LEU A 8 39.03 -2.67 44.71
C LEU A 8 39.62 -2.88 43.31
N LEU A 9 40.96 -2.98 43.22
CA LEU A 9 41.65 -3.29 41.97
C LEU A 9 41.36 -4.70 41.47
N VAL A 10 41.26 -5.70 42.36
CA VAL A 10 40.87 -7.07 42.01
C VAL A 10 39.41 -7.13 41.52
N LEU A 11 38.50 -6.38 42.15
CA LEU A 11 37.11 -6.25 41.69
C LEU A 11 37.00 -5.58 40.31
N LEU A 12 37.78 -4.52 40.08
CA LEU A 12 37.88 -3.88 38.76
C LEU A 12 38.45 -4.83 37.71
N PHE A 13 39.53 -5.56 38.02
CA PHE A 13 40.14 -6.51 37.09
C PHE A 13 39.23 -7.69 36.75
N THR A 14 38.46 -8.20 37.72
CA THR A 14 37.47 -9.27 37.49
C THR A 14 36.27 -8.80 36.67
N ALA A 15 35.88 -7.54 36.77
CA ALA A 15 34.85 -6.94 35.91
C ALA A 15 35.31 -6.83 34.43
N PHE A 16 36.61 -6.64 34.17
CA PHE A 16 37.18 -6.61 32.81
C PHE A 16 37.42 -8.00 32.20
N LEU A 17 37.52 -9.05 33.03
CA LEU A 17 37.72 -10.44 32.58
C LEU A 17 36.41 -11.19 32.29
N GLY A 18 35.27 -10.57 32.59
CA GLY A 18 33.95 -11.07 32.21
C GLY A 18 33.82 -11.11 30.69
N HIS A 19 34.05 -12.28 30.10
CA HIS A 19 33.63 -12.52 28.73
C HIS A 19 32.11 -12.55 28.75
N ALA A 20 31.46 -11.54 28.16
CA ALA A 20 30.05 -11.65 27.82
C ALA A 20 29.93 -12.85 26.88
N GLN A 21 29.46 -13.98 27.40
CA GLN A 21 29.12 -15.11 26.55
C GLN A 21 28.07 -14.57 25.58
N ASN A 22 28.32 -14.72 24.27
CA ASN A 22 27.28 -14.47 23.28
C ASN A 22 26.08 -15.31 23.72
N ALA A 23 24.96 -14.67 24.03
CA ALA A 23 23.76 -15.36 24.45
C ALA A 23 23.34 -16.28 23.32
N GLN A 24 23.63 -17.57 23.45
CA GLN A 24 23.28 -18.58 22.48
C GLN A 24 21.91 -19.15 22.82
N LEU A 25 21.15 -19.41 21.78
CA LEU A 25 19.89 -20.14 21.91
C LEU A 25 20.14 -21.56 22.43
N SER A 26 19.14 -22.10 23.12
CA SER A 26 19.14 -23.50 23.54
C SER A 26 18.83 -24.44 22.37
N PRO A 27 19.16 -25.74 22.47
CA PRO A 27 18.80 -26.73 21.46
C PRO A 27 17.29 -26.84 21.20
N LEU A 28 16.45 -26.48 22.18
CA LEU A 28 14.99 -26.51 22.09
C LEU A 28 14.39 -25.26 21.40
N SER A 29 15.22 -24.29 21.04
CA SER A 29 14.78 -23.09 20.32
C SER A 29 14.18 -23.38 18.95
N LYS A 30 13.29 -22.49 18.51
CA LYS A 30 12.59 -22.54 17.22
C LYS A 30 12.56 -21.15 16.59
N ILE A 31 12.61 -21.14 15.26
CA ILE A 31 12.33 -19.96 14.46
C ILE A 31 11.15 -20.32 13.55
N SER A 32 10.16 -19.43 13.48
CA SER A 32 9.00 -19.59 12.61
C SER A 32 8.73 -18.33 11.79
N LEU A 33 8.20 -18.50 10.57
CA LEU A 33 7.52 -17.43 9.86
C LEU A 33 6.07 -17.35 10.36
N LEU A 34 5.64 -16.17 10.77
CA LEU A 34 4.24 -15.85 11.03
C LEU A 34 3.66 -15.10 9.84
N THR A 35 2.46 -15.50 9.42
CA THR A 35 1.68 -14.81 8.39
C THR A 35 0.30 -14.51 8.93
N VAL A 36 -0.10 -13.25 8.81
CA VAL A 36 -1.38 -12.73 9.30
C VAL A 36 -2.29 -12.42 8.12
N GLY A 37 -3.55 -12.83 8.23
CA GLY A 37 -4.60 -12.58 7.24
C GLY A 37 -4.92 -11.10 7.05
N THR A 38 -5.80 -10.81 6.10
CA THR A 38 -6.28 -9.45 5.82
C THR A 38 -7.17 -8.93 6.96
N GLY A 39 -7.32 -7.60 7.08
CA GLY A 39 -8.18 -6.95 8.07
C GLY A 39 -9.13 -5.91 7.45
N GLU A 40 -10.02 -5.35 8.28
CA GLU A 40 -11.02 -4.35 7.85
C GLU A 40 -10.38 -3.01 7.44
N ASP A 41 -9.38 -2.55 8.20
CA ASP A 41 -8.69 -1.29 7.95
C ASP A 41 -7.80 -1.34 6.71
N LEU A 42 -7.67 -0.21 6.01
CA LEU A 42 -6.85 -0.11 4.78
C LEU A 42 -5.40 -0.57 5.00
N ALA A 43 -4.80 -0.22 6.13
CA ALA A 43 -3.44 -0.63 6.49
C ALA A 43 -3.31 -2.15 6.71
N ALA A 44 -4.42 -2.84 7.03
CA ALA A 44 -4.47 -4.27 7.29
C ALA A 44 -4.96 -5.09 6.08
N LYS A 45 -5.47 -4.46 5.01
CA LYS A 45 -6.06 -5.14 3.83
C LYS A 45 -5.12 -6.13 3.14
N PHE A 46 -3.81 -5.97 3.29
CA PHE A 46 -2.80 -6.79 2.59
C PHE A 46 -2.17 -7.89 3.47
N GLY A 47 -2.51 -7.95 4.75
CA GLY A 47 -1.91 -8.90 5.70
C GLY A 47 -0.64 -8.38 6.38
N HIS A 48 0.07 -9.27 7.07
CA HIS A 48 1.38 -8.97 7.67
C HIS A 48 2.25 -10.22 7.75
N SER A 49 3.58 -10.06 7.71
CA SER A 49 4.55 -11.14 7.93
C SER A 49 5.54 -10.76 9.03
N ALA A 50 5.92 -11.73 9.85
CA ALA A 50 6.86 -11.55 10.96
C ALA A 50 7.66 -12.83 11.24
N ILE A 51 8.77 -12.73 11.97
CA ILE A 51 9.57 -13.87 12.41
C ILE A 51 9.38 -14.07 13.91
N ARG A 52 9.00 -15.27 14.32
CA ARG A 52 8.91 -15.65 15.74
C ARG A 52 10.16 -16.41 16.18
N LEU A 53 10.71 -16.01 17.31
CA LEU A 53 11.71 -16.75 18.07
C LEU A 53 11.05 -17.31 19.33
N GLN A 54 11.14 -18.62 19.52
CA GLN A 54 10.72 -19.27 20.75
C GLN A 54 11.89 -20.07 21.33
N ASP A 55 12.20 -19.87 22.61
CA ASP A 55 13.15 -20.66 23.37
C ASP A 55 12.60 -20.92 24.79
N PRO A 56 12.01 -22.10 25.04
CA PRO A 56 11.40 -22.40 26.34
C PRO A 56 12.44 -22.52 27.47
N THR A 57 13.69 -22.83 27.16
CA THR A 57 14.77 -22.95 28.17
C THR A 57 15.15 -21.57 28.71
N LEU A 58 15.09 -20.56 27.86
CA LEU A 58 15.41 -19.17 28.20
C LEU A 58 14.16 -18.33 28.52
N GLY A 59 12.97 -18.90 28.38
CA GLY A 59 11.70 -18.19 28.56
C GLY A 59 11.43 -17.12 27.49
N ILE A 60 12.01 -17.27 26.29
CA ILE A 60 11.88 -16.33 25.18
C ILE A 60 10.71 -16.76 24.29
N ASP A 61 9.80 -15.84 24.00
CA ASP A 61 8.78 -16.00 22.96
C ASP A 61 8.46 -14.63 22.36
N GLU A 62 9.24 -14.25 21.35
CA GLU A 62 9.32 -12.90 20.81
C GLU A 62 9.07 -12.92 19.30
N VAL A 63 8.45 -11.86 18.80
CA VAL A 63 8.13 -11.67 17.39
C VAL A 63 8.82 -10.43 16.86
N TYR A 64 9.58 -10.62 15.77
CA TYR A 64 10.27 -9.58 15.02
C TYR A 64 9.43 -9.22 13.81
N GLY A 65 8.99 -7.97 13.75
CA GLY A 65 8.19 -7.43 12.64
C GLY A 65 8.84 -6.19 12.05
N TYR A 66 8.70 -6.02 10.73
CA TYR A 66 9.09 -4.79 10.04
C TYR A 66 7.85 -3.96 9.72
N GLY A 67 7.98 -2.64 9.66
CA GLY A 67 6.89 -1.76 9.25
C GLY A 67 6.19 -1.04 10.40
N THR A 68 6.81 -0.99 11.58
CA THR A 68 6.40 -0.07 12.65
C THR A 68 6.94 1.33 12.40
N TYR A 69 6.26 2.36 12.89
CA TYR A 69 6.68 3.75 12.74
C TYR A 69 6.48 4.50 14.06
N ASP A 70 7.20 5.60 14.24
CA ASP A 70 7.15 6.43 15.44
C ASP A 70 6.37 7.72 15.14
N PHE A 71 5.23 7.94 15.82
CA PHE A 71 4.42 9.14 15.64
C PHE A 71 5.13 10.41 16.13
N GLU A 72 6.12 10.28 17.01
CA GLU A 72 6.89 11.39 17.56
C GLU A 72 8.06 11.81 16.63
N ASP A 73 8.28 11.11 15.51
CA ASP A 73 9.32 11.49 14.55
C ASP A 73 9.04 12.91 14.00
N PRO A 74 10.05 13.80 13.93
CA PRO A 74 9.86 15.18 13.47
C PRO A 74 9.22 15.24 12.08
N ASN A 75 8.20 16.09 11.95
CA ASN A 75 7.43 16.25 10.70
C ASN A 75 6.71 14.97 10.21
N PHE A 76 6.32 14.06 11.11
CA PHE A 76 5.64 12.80 10.80
C PHE A 76 4.65 12.89 9.63
N TYR A 77 3.61 13.74 9.74
CA TYR A 77 2.58 13.87 8.70
C TYR A 77 3.10 14.39 7.36
N LEU A 78 4.07 15.31 7.38
CA LEU A 78 4.70 15.82 6.16
C LEU A 78 5.56 14.75 5.48
N ASN A 79 6.28 13.94 6.26
CA ASN A 79 7.09 12.84 5.75
C ASN A 79 6.22 11.70 5.24
N PHE A 80 5.12 11.36 5.92
CA PHE A 80 4.12 10.40 5.46
C PHE A 80 3.53 10.80 4.10
N THR A 81 3.02 12.03 3.99
CA THR A 81 2.43 12.54 2.73
C THR A 81 3.43 12.59 1.58
N ARG A 82 4.72 12.82 1.86
CA ARG A 82 5.81 12.82 0.87
C ARG A 82 6.39 11.45 0.54
N GLY A 83 5.99 10.37 1.21
CA GLY A 83 6.60 9.05 1.03
C GLY A 83 8.03 8.95 1.58
N LYS A 84 8.33 9.73 2.63
CA LYS A 84 9.63 9.83 3.29
C LYS A 84 9.60 9.36 4.74
N LEU A 85 8.50 8.74 5.17
CA LEU A 85 8.38 8.24 6.53
C LEU A 85 9.40 7.12 6.76
N SER A 86 10.09 7.17 7.90
CA SER A 86 11.01 6.12 8.32
C SER A 86 10.23 5.04 9.05
N TYR A 87 10.39 3.80 8.60
CA TYR A 87 9.82 2.64 9.26
C TYR A 87 10.91 1.87 9.97
N THR A 88 10.51 1.02 10.90
CA THR A 88 11.41 0.32 11.80
C THR A 88 11.11 -1.17 11.88
N ILE A 89 12.15 -1.93 12.22
CA ILE A 89 11.99 -3.23 12.85
C ILE A 89 11.58 -3.05 14.31
N SER A 90 10.70 -3.93 14.79
CA SER A 90 10.27 -4.01 16.18
C SER A 90 10.38 -5.44 16.69
N ARG A 91 10.49 -5.58 18.02
CA ARG A 91 10.44 -6.85 18.73
C ARG A 91 9.39 -6.75 19.83
N ILE A 92 8.40 -7.64 19.81
CA ILE A 92 7.34 -7.68 20.82
C ILE A 92 7.10 -9.13 21.31
N PRO A 93 6.70 -9.31 22.57
CA PRO A 93 6.31 -10.62 23.07
C PRO A 93 5.17 -11.23 22.26
N PHE A 94 5.27 -12.53 21.92
CA PHE A 94 4.29 -13.22 21.08
C PHE A 94 2.85 -13.11 21.60
N LYS A 95 2.67 -13.15 22.93
CA LYS A 95 1.34 -12.99 23.54
C LYS A 95 0.63 -11.69 23.14
N TYR A 96 1.38 -10.60 22.93
CA TYR A 96 0.80 -9.31 22.52
C TYR A 96 0.51 -9.30 21.03
N PHE A 97 1.39 -9.91 20.21
CA PHE A 97 1.17 -10.10 18.78
C PHE A 97 -0.10 -10.94 18.51
N GLU A 98 -0.24 -12.06 19.20
CA GLU A 98 -1.43 -12.93 19.09
C GLU A 98 -2.69 -12.19 19.54
N TYR A 99 -2.65 -11.55 20.70
CA TYR A 99 -3.79 -10.81 21.23
C TYR A 99 -4.23 -9.68 20.29
N SER A 100 -3.31 -8.91 19.69
CA SER A 100 -3.68 -7.83 18.77
C SER A 100 -4.45 -8.35 17.56
N TYR A 101 -3.98 -9.44 16.93
CA TYR A 101 -4.66 -9.99 15.76
C TYR A 101 -5.95 -10.75 16.10
N GLN A 102 -6.06 -11.27 17.32
CA GLN A 102 -7.33 -11.76 17.83
C GLN A 102 -8.36 -10.63 17.96
N GLN A 103 -7.96 -9.45 18.47
CA GLN A 103 -8.86 -8.29 18.57
C GLN A 103 -9.27 -7.75 17.19
N GLU A 104 -8.33 -7.74 16.24
CA GLU A 104 -8.59 -7.39 14.84
C GLU A 104 -9.38 -8.48 14.09
N LYS A 105 -9.62 -9.65 14.71
CA LYS A 105 -10.32 -10.81 14.14
C LYS A 105 -9.68 -11.31 12.85
N ARG A 106 -8.36 -11.49 12.87
CA ARG A 106 -7.55 -11.94 11.73
C ARG A 106 -6.94 -13.30 12.04
N TRP A 107 -6.91 -14.18 11.04
CA TRP A 107 -6.21 -15.45 11.20
C TRP A 107 -4.68 -15.23 11.28
N VAL A 108 -4.01 -16.16 11.95
CA VAL A 108 -2.54 -16.21 12.04
C VAL A 108 -2.09 -17.63 11.77
N LYS A 109 -1.18 -17.78 10.79
CA LYS A 109 -0.54 -19.05 10.44
C LYS A 109 0.94 -18.98 10.77
N GLU A 110 1.48 -20.11 11.19
CA GLU A 110 2.88 -20.29 11.55
C GLU A 110 3.51 -21.38 10.67
N GLN A 111 4.70 -21.09 10.12
CA GLN A 111 5.57 -22.06 9.46
C GLN A 111 6.85 -22.21 10.29
N GLU A 112 6.97 -23.30 11.06
CA GLU A 112 8.21 -23.64 11.79
C GLU A 112 9.30 -23.97 10.77
N LEU A 113 10.47 -23.34 10.89
CA LEU A 113 11.56 -23.50 9.94
C LEU A 113 12.49 -24.67 10.31
N ASN A 114 12.92 -25.42 9.30
CA ASN A 114 13.86 -26.53 9.38
C ASN A 114 15.32 -26.05 9.40
N VAL A 115 15.66 -25.26 10.42
CA VAL A 115 17.00 -24.69 10.63
C VAL A 115 17.66 -25.30 11.86
N ASN A 116 18.96 -25.56 11.78
CA ASN A 116 19.74 -26.08 12.90
C ASN A 116 20.08 -24.96 13.92
N LEU A 117 20.71 -25.32 15.05
CA LEU A 117 20.98 -24.36 16.12
C LEU A 117 21.91 -23.21 15.68
N GLU A 118 22.94 -23.50 14.89
CA GLU A 118 23.85 -22.48 14.36
C GLU A 118 23.09 -21.49 13.46
N GLN A 119 22.28 -22.01 12.53
CA GLN A 119 21.44 -21.21 11.65
C GLN A 119 20.43 -20.35 12.40
N ARG A 120 19.82 -20.87 13.48
CA ARG A 120 18.91 -20.09 14.35
C ARG A 120 19.65 -18.95 15.02
N ASN A 121 20.84 -19.19 15.58
CA ASN A 121 21.66 -18.14 16.17
C ASN A 121 22.06 -17.08 15.14
N SER A 122 22.38 -17.46 13.91
CA SER A 122 22.70 -16.50 12.84
C SER A 122 21.50 -15.62 12.47
N ILE A 123 20.29 -16.19 12.37
CA ILE A 123 19.06 -15.42 12.13
C ILE A 123 18.84 -14.40 13.25
N VAL A 124 18.90 -14.84 14.51
CA VAL A 124 18.69 -13.95 15.66
C VAL A 124 19.76 -12.86 15.71
N THR A 125 21.02 -13.21 15.47
CA THR A 125 22.11 -12.22 15.41
C THR A 125 21.84 -11.16 14.35
N PHE A 126 21.36 -11.55 13.16
CA PHE A 126 20.96 -10.62 12.11
C PHE A 126 19.79 -9.71 12.55
N LEU A 127 18.77 -10.27 13.18
CA LEU A 127 17.60 -9.51 13.66
C LEU A 127 17.97 -8.52 14.77
N GLU A 128 18.77 -8.94 15.75
CA GLU A 128 19.27 -8.07 16.83
C GLU A 128 20.18 -6.97 16.30
N HIS A 129 21.04 -7.27 15.31
CA HIS A 129 21.85 -6.25 14.65
C HIS A 129 20.98 -5.21 13.94
N ASN A 130 19.87 -5.61 13.31
CA ASN A 130 18.93 -4.67 12.72
C ASN A 130 18.16 -3.85 13.78
N LEU A 131 17.99 -4.34 15.01
CA LEU A 131 17.34 -3.58 16.09
C LEU A 131 18.21 -2.45 16.65
N LEU A 132 19.51 -2.42 16.35
CA LEU A 132 20.41 -1.36 16.80
C LEU A 132 19.91 0.02 16.32
N PRO A 133 20.04 1.09 17.13
CA PRO A 133 19.54 2.42 16.79
C PRO A 133 19.95 2.94 15.40
N GLU A 134 21.17 2.63 14.97
CA GLU A 134 21.76 2.99 13.69
C GLU A 134 21.21 2.17 12.50
N ASN A 135 20.67 0.98 12.74
CA ASN A 135 20.25 0.04 11.69
C ASN A 135 18.72 -0.12 11.61
N LYS A 136 17.99 0.24 12.67
CA LYS A 136 16.56 -0.08 12.78
C LYS A 136 15.67 0.67 11.80
N LYS A 137 16.09 1.83 11.31
CA LYS A 137 15.28 2.67 10.41
C LYS A 137 15.54 2.32 8.94
N TYR A 138 14.47 2.23 8.15
CA TYR A 138 14.54 2.06 6.70
C TYR A 138 13.45 2.88 5.98
N LYS A 139 13.66 3.14 4.69
CA LYS A 139 12.70 3.83 3.84
C LYS A 139 11.70 2.81 3.32
N TYR A 140 10.45 2.93 3.75
CA TYR A 140 9.39 2.03 3.32
C TYR A 140 8.94 2.34 1.89
N ASP A 141 8.79 1.29 1.10
CA ASP A 141 8.10 1.31 -0.18
C ASP A 141 7.09 0.16 -0.17
N PHE A 142 5.81 0.48 -0.43
CA PHE A 142 4.74 -0.50 -0.35
C PHE A 142 4.95 -1.71 -1.29
N LEU A 143 5.59 -1.54 -2.45
CA LEU A 143 5.80 -2.62 -3.41
C LEU A 143 7.18 -3.27 -3.28
N PHE A 144 8.20 -2.51 -2.86
CA PHE A 144 9.59 -2.96 -2.96
C PHE A 144 10.31 -3.12 -1.63
N ASP A 145 9.84 -2.49 -0.55
CA ASP A 145 10.53 -2.48 0.74
C ASP A 145 9.53 -2.34 1.90
N ASN A 146 8.88 -3.45 2.26
CA ASN A 146 7.78 -3.50 3.21
C ASN A 146 7.94 -4.65 4.23
N CYS A 147 6.92 -4.84 5.07
CA CYS A 147 6.93 -5.88 6.10
C CYS A 147 7.07 -7.31 5.57
N ALA A 148 6.58 -7.57 4.35
CA ALA A 148 6.63 -8.87 3.71
C ALA A 148 7.96 -9.08 2.97
N THR A 149 8.41 -8.10 2.16
CA THR A 149 9.66 -8.24 1.38
C THR A 149 10.90 -8.35 2.26
N ARG A 150 10.88 -7.72 3.45
CA ARG A 150 11.99 -7.80 4.41
C ARG A 150 12.20 -9.20 4.99
N ILE A 151 11.17 -10.05 5.05
CA ILE A 151 11.28 -11.38 5.65
C ILE A 151 12.16 -12.31 4.79
N PRO A 152 11.90 -12.51 3.48
CA PRO A 152 12.85 -13.14 2.56
C PRO A 152 14.28 -12.62 2.69
N THR A 153 14.46 -11.29 2.73
CA THR A 153 15.79 -10.68 2.82
C THR A 153 16.55 -11.09 4.08
N VAL A 154 15.89 -11.29 5.23
CA VAL A 154 16.53 -11.81 6.45
C VAL A 154 17.20 -13.15 6.15
N PHE A 155 16.48 -14.07 5.51
CA PHE A 155 17.00 -15.42 5.23
C PHE A 155 18.07 -15.40 4.13
N GLU A 156 17.85 -14.65 3.05
CA GLU A 156 18.81 -14.50 1.95
C GLU A 156 20.14 -13.92 2.46
N LYS A 157 20.11 -12.88 3.30
CA LYS A 157 21.32 -12.27 3.86
C LYS A 157 22.01 -13.15 4.90
N THR A 158 21.26 -13.98 5.61
CA THR A 158 21.81 -14.89 6.63
C THR A 158 22.45 -16.13 6.00
N PHE A 159 21.86 -16.68 4.94
CA PHE A 159 22.21 -17.99 4.39
C PHE A 159 22.90 -17.93 3.02
N GLY A 160 22.84 -16.80 2.32
CA GLY A 160 23.43 -16.64 0.99
C GLY A 160 22.92 -17.69 0.00
N ASP A 161 23.82 -18.20 -0.83
CA ASP A 161 23.51 -19.12 -1.94
C ASP A 161 22.90 -20.47 -1.51
N SER A 162 22.95 -20.79 -0.22
CA SER A 162 22.33 -22.02 0.31
C SER A 162 20.81 -21.94 0.40
N PHE A 163 20.25 -20.72 0.45
CA PHE A 163 18.82 -20.46 0.50
C PHE A 163 18.30 -20.15 -0.91
N LYS A 164 17.41 -21.01 -1.41
CA LYS A 164 16.97 -20.96 -2.82
C LYS A 164 15.45 -21.03 -2.93
N PHE A 165 14.90 -20.06 -3.62
CA PHE A 165 13.51 -20.04 -4.06
C PHE A 165 13.30 -20.95 -5.27
N ASP A 166 12.23 -21.73 -5.25
CA ASP A 166 11.64 -22.32 -6.44
C ASP A 166 10.36 -21.54 -6.79
N TYR A 167 10.35 -20.92 -7.97
CA TYR A 167 9.23 -20.13 -8.47
C TYR A 167 8.28 -20.90 -9.39
N ASN A 168 8.57 -22.18 -9.67
CA ASN A 168 7.81 -22.97 -10.66
C ASN A 168 6.36 -23.25 -10.25
N TYR A 169 5.96 -22.96 -9.01
CA TYR A 169 4.57 -23.08 -8.56
C TYR A 169 3.68 -21.90 -9.00
N LEU A 170 4.26 -20.79 -9.45
CA LEU A 170 3.51 -19.64 -9.96
C LEU A 170 3.19 -19.85 -11.44
N GLU A 171 1.96 -20.28 -11.71
CA GLU A 171 1.49 -20.62 -13.07
C GLU A 171 1.33 -19.37 -13.97
N GLU A 172 0.85 -18.26 -13.41
CA GLU A 172 0.65 -17.00 -14.13
C GLU A 172 1.18 -15.80 -13.34
N GLN A 173 1.88 -14.90 -14.03
CA GLN A 173 2.37 -13.65 -13.44
C GLN A 173 1.30 -12.57 -13.57
N MET A 174 0.96 -11.95 -12.44
CA MET A 174 0.04 -10.81 -12.40
C MET A 174 0.81 -9.50 -12.37
N THR A 175 0.17 -8.43 -12.83
CA THR A 175 0.65 -7.08 -12.58
C THR A 175 0.54 -6.72 -11.09
N PHE A 176 1.31 -5.74 -10.63
CA PHE A 176 1.13 -5.24 -9.26
C PHE A 176 -0.30 -4.77 -9.00
N ARG A 177 -0.95 -4.14 -9.98
CA ARG A 177 -2.34 -3.70 -9.82
C ARG A 177 -3.31 -4.86 -9.63
N GLU A 178 -3.14 -5.94 -10.39
CA GLU A 178 -3.96 -7.14 -10.24
C GLU A 178 -3.75 -7.78 -8.85
N LEU A 179 -2.49 -7.91 -8.41
CA LEU A 179 -2.15 -8.43 -7.08
C LEU A 179 -2.78 -7.60 -5.94
N ILE A 180 -2.75 -6.27 -6.05
CA ILE A 180 -3.41 -5.35 -5.10
C ILE A 180 -4.93 -5.58 -5.09
N ARG A 181 -5.54 -5.68 -6.28
CA ARG A 181 -7.00 -5.82 -6.43
C ARG A 181 -7.53 -7.14 -5.92
N LEU A 182 -6.73 -8.21 -5.89
CA LEU A 182 -7.11 -9.48 -5.26
C LEU A 182 -7.51 -9.32 -3.79
N LYS A 183 -7.04 -8.27 -3.12
CA LYS A 183 -7.27 -8.01 -1.69
C LYS A 183 -8.25 -6.88 -1.41
N LEU A 184 -8.85 -6.29 -2.45
CA LEU A 184 -9.73 -5.13 -2.32
C LEU A 184 -11.08 -5.38 -2.98
N ASN A 185 -12.16 -5.02 -2.28
CA ASN A 185 -13.48 -5.00 -2.88
C ASN A 185 -13.52 -3.89 -3.97
N PRO A 186 -13.85 -4.22 -5.24
CA PRO A 186 -13.91 -3.22 -6.32
C PRO A 186 -14.86 -2.05 -6.05
N ASN A 187 -15.93 -2.29 -5.26
CA ASN A 187 -16.92 -1.31 -4.86
C ASN A 187 -16.68 -0.77 -3.43
N SER A 188 -15.41 -0.53 -3.08
CA SER A 188 -15.02 0.15 -1.84
C SER A 188 -14.36 1.49 -2.15
N TRP A 189 -14.49 2.46 -1.24
CA TRP A 189 -13.79 3.75 -1.34
C TRP A 189 -12.27 3.57 -1.34
N SER A 190 -11.77 2.58 -0.58
CA SER A 190 -10.36 2.23 -0.55
C SER A 190 -9.84 1.80 -1.92
N ASN A 191 -10.54 0.90 -2.60
CA ASN A 191 -10.16 0.47 -3.95
C ASN A 191 -10.19 1.64 -4.95
N PHE A 192 -11.28 2.43 -4.94
CA PHE A 192 -11.40 3.59 -5.83
C PHE A 192 -10.29 4.61 -5.60
N GLY A 193 -9.95 4.90 -4.33
CA GLY A 193 -8.89 5.82 -3.96
C GLY A 193 -7.49 5.31 -4.33
N ILE A 194 -7.21 4.02 -4.12
CA ILE A 194 -5.95 3.38 -4.54
C ILE A 194 -5.80 3.46 -6.06
N ASP A 195 -6.83 3.09 -6.83
CA ASP A 195 -6.80 3.18 -8.29
C ASP A 195 -6.66 4.62 -8.80
N LEU A 196 -7.15 5.60 -8.05
CA LEU A 196 -6.96 7.02 -8.35
C LEU A 196 -5.52 7.46 -8.10
N ALA A 197 -4.90 6.99 -7.01
CA ALA A 197 -3.56 7.39 -6.58
C ALA A 197 -2.44 6.72 -7.39
N LEU A 198 -2.59 5.43 -7.72
CA LEU A 198 -1.54 4.63 -8.37
C LEU A 198 -1.56 4.80 -9.89
N GLY A 199 -0.39 5.10 -10.47
CA GLY A 199 -0.24 5.35 -11.90
C GLY A 199 0.12 4.10 -12.71
N SER A 200 0.41 4.28 -14.00
CA SER A 200 0.63 3.18 -14.95
C SER A 200 1.88 2.34 -14.66
N VAL A 201 2.79 2.84 -13.83
CA VAL A 201 4.04 2.14 -13.47
C VAL A 201 3.81 0.79 -12.76
N ILE A 202 2.62 0.59 -12.20
CA ILE A 202 2.23 -0.67 -11.53
C ILE A 202 1.41 -1.61 -12.42
N ASP A 203 1.11 -1.21 -13.67
CA ASP A 203 0.38 -2.00 -14.66
C ASP A 203 1.34 -2.88 -15.50
N ARG A 204 2.57 -3.12 -15.01
CA ARG A 204 3.50 -4.11 -15.56
C ARG A 204 3.43 -5.42 -14.79
N GLU A 205 3.76 -6.52 -15.46
CA GLU A 205 3.92 -7.82 -14.80
C GLU A 205 4.97 -7.73 -13.68
N ALA A 206 4.60 -8.27 -12.52
CA ALA A 206 5.50 -8.43 -11.39
C ALA A 206 6.28 -9.73 -11.59
N SER A 207 7.59 -9.70 -11.38
CA SER A 207 8.38 -10.94 -11.33
C SER A 207 7.93 -11.82 -10.16
N PRO A 208 8.25 -13.13 -10.16
CA PRO A 208 7.94 -14.03 -9.05
C PRO A 208 8.43 -13.51 -7.68
N TYR A 209 9.63 -12.92 -7.62
CA TYR A 209 10.15 -12.31 -6.39
C TYR A 209 9.35 -11.06 -5.99
N GLU A 210 8.91 -10.26 -6.96
CA GLU A 210 8.12 -9.06 -6.69
C GLU A 210 6.73 -9.39 -6.10
N HIS A 211 6.18 -10.59 -6.33
CA HIS A 211 4.92 -11.01 -5.68
C HIS A 211 5.05 -11.06 -4.15
N LEU A 212 6.27 -11.23 -3.62
CA LEU A 212 6.56 -11.31 -2.19
C LEU A 212 6.28 -10.00 -1.43
N PHE A 213 5.91 -8.92 -2.12
CA PHE A 213 5.39 -7.72 -1.46
C PHE A 213 4.10 -7.98 -0.69
N LEU A 214 3.38 -9.06 -1.01
CA LEU A 214 2.21 -9.52 -0.28
C LEU A 214 2.57 -10.68 0.67
N PRO A 215 2.25 -10.57 1.97
CA PRO A 215 2.47 -11.59 2.99
C PRO A 215 2.06 -13.01 2.61
N ILE A 216 0.91 -13.16 1.94
CA ILE A 216 0.42 -14.48 1.52
C ILE A 216 1.34 -15.15 0.50
N TYR A 217 1.97 -14.37 -0.39
CA TYR A 217 2.93 -14.91 -1.35
C TYR A 217 4.27 -15.25 -0.70
N VAL A 218 4.67 -14.55 0.37
CA VAL A 218 5.81 -15.01 1.20
C VAL A 218 5.50 -16.37 1.82
N TYR A 219 4.31 -16.53 2.41
CA TYR A 219 3.88 -17.79 3.00
C TYR A 219 3.86 -18.96 2.01
N GLU A 220 3.30 -18.74 0.81
CA GLU A 220 3.29 -19.76 -0.25
C GLU A 220 4.71 -20.02 -0.78
N GLN A 221 5.49 -18.98 -1.07
CA GLN A 221 6.86 -19.12 -1.56
C GLN A 221 7.74 -19.94 -0.61
N MET A 222 7.61 -19.75 0.70
CA MET A 222 8.41 -20.47 1.69
C MET A 222 8.18 -21.98 1.68
N LYS A 223 6.98 -22.46 1.29
CA LYS A 223 6.71 -23.90 1.10
C LYS A 223 7.56 -24.51 -0.03
N HIS A 224 7.89 -23.69 -1.03
CA HIS A 224 8.70 -24.06 -2.19
C HIS A 224 10.16 -23.60 -2.06
N THR A 225 10.60 -23.26 -0.85
CA THR A 225 11.96 -22.77 -0.60
C THR A 225 12.83 -23.85 0.03
N THR A 226 14.08 -23.91 -0.40
CA THR A 226 15.06 -24.88 0.13
C THR A 226 16.23 -24.19 0.79
N LEU A 227 16.78 -24.86 1.81
CA LEU A 227 18.03 -24.52 2.48
C LEU A 227 18.95 -25.73 2.39
N ASN A 228 20.10 -25.59 1.71
CA ASN A 228 21.01 -26.72 1.40
C ASN A 228 20.29 -27.90 0.72
N GLY A 229 19.35 -27.61 -0.19
CA GLY A 229 18.58 -28.61 -0.93
C GLY A 229 17.49 -29.32 -0.13
N LYS A 230 17.25 -28.95 1.13
CA LYS A 230 16.15 -29.47 1.95
C LYS A 230 15.04 -28.42 2.08
N PRO A 231 13.75 -28.81 2.13
CA PRO A 231 12.66 -27.86 2.38
C PRO A 231 12.89 -27.07 3.67
N ILE A 232 12.71 -25.75 3.60
CA ILE A 232 12.89 -24.87 4.76
C ILE A 232 11.68 -24.91 5.70
N VAL A 233 10.47 -25.16 5.21
CA VAL A 233 9.29 -25.29 6.07
C VAL A 233 9.25 -26.71 6.62
N LYS A 234 9.32 -26.82 7.95
CA LYS A 234 9.25 -28.10 8.68
C LYS A 234 7.82 -28.52 8.98
N LYS A 235 7.00 -27.56 9.43
CA LYS A 235 5.61 -27.79 9.84
C LYS A 235 4.82 -26.49 9.71
N GLU A 236 3.55 -26.61 9.30
CA GLU A 236 2.57 -25.53 9.33
C GLU A 236 1.59 -25.71 10.49
N THR A 237 1.24 -24.63 11.17
CA THR A 237 0.26 -24.61 12.27
C THR A 237 -0.63 -23.38 12.12
N VAL A 238 -1.94 -23.53 12.34
CA VAL A 238 -2.85 -22.40 12.48
C VAL A 238 -2.87 -21.99 13.95
N ILE A 239 -2.44 -20.75 14.23
CA ILE A 239 -2.40 -20.18 15.58
C ILE A 239 -3.76 -19.60 15.92
N LEU A 240 -4.28 -18.74 15.04
CA LEU A 240 -5.63 -18.19 15.12
C LEU A 240 -6.41 -18.63 13.89
N ASP A 241 -7.45 -19.43 14.10
CA ASP A 241 -8.36 -19.89 13.05
C ASP A 241 -9.59 -18.98 13.02
N ILE A 242 -9.43 -17.80 12.43
CA ILE A 242 -10.49 -16.79 12.31
C ILE A 242 -10.79 -16.61 10.82
N PRO A 243 -12.03 -16.88 10.35
CA PRO A 243 -12.36 -16.75 8.94
C PRO A 243 -12.18 -15.31 8.47
N GLU A 244 -11.75 -15.14 7.22
CA GLU A 244 -11.69 -13.81 6.61
C GLU A 244 -13.07 -13.17 6.60
N GLN A 245 -13.11 -11.89 6.96
CA GLN A 245 -14.35 -11.15 6.99
C GLN A 245 -14.69 -10.67 5.59
N GLU A 246 -15.92 -10.93 5.17
CA GLU A 246 -16.40 -10.39 3.91
C GLU A 246 -16.55 -8.87 4.01
N ASP A 247 -16.02 -8.16 3.02
CA ASP A 247 -16.15 -6.70 2.90
C ASP A 247 -17.57 -6.35 2.40
N ARG A 248 -18.57 -6.53 3.28
CA ARG A 248 -19.98 -6.22 3.04
C ARG A 248 -20.31 -4.84 3.57
N SER A 249 -19.94 -3.82 2.82
CA SER A 249 -20.42 -2.47 3.07
C SER A 249 -21.90 -2.34 2.69
N PRO A 250 -22.77 -1.75 3.54
CA PRO A 250 -24.12 -1.35 3.16
C PRO A 250 -24.11 -0.54 1.87
N LEU A 251 -25.10 -0.77 0.99
CA LEU A 251 -25.13 -0.19 -0.36
C LEU A 251 -24.94 1.34 -0.36
N PHE A 252 -25.55 2.04 0.58
CA PHE A 252 -25.47 3.51 0.71
C PHE A 252 -24.11 4.02 1.22
N LEU A 253 -23.20 3.14 1.65
CA LEU A 253 -21.81 3.49 1.98
C LEU A 253 -20.86 3.22 0.82
N THR A 254 -21.32 2.59 -0.26
CA THR A 254 -20.48 2.24 -1.40
C THR A 254 -20.27 3.41 -2.36
N PRO A 255 -19.09 3.53 -3.01
CA PRO A 255 -18.85 4.53 -4.05
C PRO A 255 -19.78 4.37 -5.25
N LEU A 256 -20.13 3.14 -5.67
CA LEU A 256 -21.07 2.92 -6.77
C LEU A 256 -22.39 3.66 -6.53
N PHE A 257 -22.98 3.55 -5.34
CA PHE A 257 -24.23 4.22 -5.01
C PHE A 257 -24.15 5.74 -5.16
N TRP A 258 -23.14 6.36 -4.54
CA TRP A 258 -22.98 7.82 -4.58
C TRP A 258 -22.61 8.34 -5.98
N LEU A 259 -21.72 7.64 -6.68
CA LEU A 259 -21.34 7.99 -8.05
C LEU A 259 -22.54 7.86 -9.00
N SER A 260 -23.38 6.82 -8.84
CA SER A 260 -24.61 6.67 -9.62
C SER A 260 -25.61 7.79 -9.34
N ILE A 261 -25.78 8.22 -8.08
CA ILE A 261 -26.61 9.38 -7.74
C ILE A 261 -26.07 10.64 -8.43
N ILE A 262 -24.76 10.86 -8.37
CA ILE A 262 -24.11 12.00 -9.04
C ILE A 262 -24.37 11.97 -10.55
N LEU A 263 -24.22 10.81 -11.20
CA LEU A 263 -24.50 10.65 -12.62
C LEU A 263 -25.96 11.00 -12.94
N VAL A 264 -26.93 10.47 -12.18
CA VAL A 264 -28.36 10.77 -12.38
C VAL A 264 -28.65 12.26 -12.21
N LEU A 265 -28.09 12.90 -11.19
CA LEU A 265 -28.24 14.35 -10.96
C LEU A 265 -27.63 15.17 -12.10
N VAL A 266 -26.43 14.80 -12.57
CA VAL A 266 -25.77 15.47 -13.70
C VAL A 266 -26.61 15.32 -14.97
N CYS A 267 -27.14 14.12 -15.25
CA CYS A 267 -28.02 13.86 -16.39
C CYS A 267 -29.30 14.69 -16.31
N TYR A 268 -29.98 14.68 -15.16
CA TYR A 268 -31.21 15.43 -14.95
C TYR A 268 -31.02 16.93 -15.14
N ILE A 269 -30.03 17.52 -14.46
CA ILE A 269 -29.76 18.96 -14.58
C ILE A 269 -29.35 19.30 -16.02
N THR A 270 -28.49 18.49 -16.64
CA THR A 270 -28.03 18.71 -18.03
C THR A 270 -29.19 18.63 -19.02
N TYR A 271 -30.13 17.71 -18.84
CA TYR A 271 -31.34 17.64 -19.65
C TYR A 271 -32.23 18.87 -19.51
N THR A 272 -32.46 19.35 -18.27
CA THR A 272 -33.24 20.58 -18.05
C THR A 272 -32.55 21.81 -18.62
N ASP A 273 -31.22 21.87 -18.52
CA ASP A 273 -30.39 22.93 -19.08
C ASP A 273 -30.47 22.94 -20.60
N TYR A 274 -30.39 21.76 -21.23
CA TYR A 274 -30.54 21.58 -22.67
C TYR A 274 -31.90 22.07 -23.19
N LYS A 275 -33.00 21.68 -22.55
CA LYS A 275 -34.35 22.13 -22.94
C LYS A 275 -34.54 23.64 -22.86
N ASN A 276 -33.92 24.28 -21.88
CA ASN A 276 -34.08 25.71 -21.62
C ASN A 276 -32.95 26.57 -22.20
N LEU A 277 -32.02 25.96 -22.95
CA LEU A 277 -30.81 26.59 -23.50
C LEU A 277 -30.06 27.46 -22.47
N ARG A 278 -29.92 26.94 -21.25
CA ARG A 278 -29.31 27.64 -20.11
C ARG A 278 -28.25 26.77 -19.47
N ARG A 279 -27.32 27.36 -18.71
CA ARG A 279 -26.35 26.57 -17.93
C ARG A 279 -26.60 26.69 -16.44
N ASN A 280 -26.43 25.59 -15.73
CA ASN A 280 -26.32 25.54 -14.29
C ASN A 280 -24.86 25.76 -13.84
N LYS A 281 -24.59 26.95 -13.31
CA LYS A 281 -23.23 27.37 -12.92
C LYS A 281 -22.70 26.65 -11.69
N TRP A 282 -23.56 26.19 -10.80
CA TRP A 282 -23.16 25.48 -9.58
C TRP A 282 -22.76 24.06 -9.89
N LEU A 283 -23.49 23.41 -10.80
CA LEU A 283 -23.07 22.11 -11.33
C LEU A 283 -21.72 22.23 -12.05
N ASP A 284 -21.59 23.22 -12.94
CA ASP A 284 -20.32 23.46 -13.64
C ASP A 284 -19.18 23.73 -12.64
N PHE A 285 -19.39 24.62 -11.66
CA PHE A 285 -18.39 24.89 -10.62
C PHE A 285 -17.99 23.61 -9.87
N GLY A 286 -18.96 22.82 -9.41
CA GLY A 286 -18.69 21.59 -8.66
C GLY A 286 -17.89 20.57 -9.45
N LEU A 287 -18.27 20.30 -10.70
CA LEU A 287 -17.55 19.34 -11.55
C LEU A 287 -16.11 19.77 -11.82
N PHE A 288 -15.89 21.06 -12.15
CA PHE A 288 -14.54 21.58 -12.39
C PHE A 288 -13.71 21.66 -11.10
N ALA A 289 -14.32 22.04 -9.97
CA ALA A 289 -13.63 22.07 -8.69
C ALA A 289 -13.18 20.68 -8.25
N VAL A 290 -14.05 19.67 -8.32
CA VAL A 290 -13.74 18.30 -7.92
C VAL A 290 -12.67 17.68 -8.83
N THR A 291 -12.82 17.78 -10.14
CA THR A 291 -11.81 17.26 -11.09
C THR A 291 -10.48 18.01 -10.98
N GLY A 292 -10.52 19.31 -10.70
CA GLY A 292 -9.33 20.12 -10.45
C GLY A 292 -8.61 19.73 -9.17
N LEU A 293 -9.34 19.55 -8.05
CA LEU A 293 -8.77 19.09 -6.78
C LEU A 293 -8.15 17.70 -6.90
N ALA A 294 -8.85 16.76 -7.55
CA ALA A 294 -8.32 15.43 -7.82
C ALA A 294 -7.04 15.50 -8.68
N GLY A 295 -7.03 16.38 -9.69
CA GLY A 295 -5.85 16.60 -10.52
C GLY A 295 -4.66 17.15 -9.76
N VAL A 296 -4.88 18.15 -8.90
CA VAL A 296 -3.83 18.71 -8.04
C VAL A 296 -3.27 17.63 -7.12
N LEU A 297 -4.13 16.80 -6.53
CA LEU A 297 -3.69 15.67 -5.69
C LEU A 297 -2.83 14.68 -6.50
N ILE A 298 -3.25 14.31 -7.71
CA ILE A 298 -2.48 13.38 -8.57
C ILE A 298 -1.14 13.98 -8.94
N LEU A 299 -1.07 15.26 -9.34
CA LEU A 299 0.19 15.93 -9.66
C LEU A 299 1.10 16.06 -8.44
N PHE A 300 0.54 16.30 -7.26
CA PHE A 300 1.29 16.30 -6.01
C PHE A 300 1.93 14.93 -5.77
N LEU A 301 1.14 13.85 -5.82
CA LEU A 301 1.67 12.48 -5.66
C LEU A 301 2.71 12.14 -6.73
N TRP A 302 2.48 12.50 -7.98
CA TRP A 302 3.39 12.19 -9.07
C TRP A 302 4.73 12.95 -8.94
N PHE A 303 4.70 14.27 -8.77
CA PHE A 303 5.90 15.11 -8.90
C PHE A 303 6.52 15.57 -7.57
N ALA A 304 5.72 15.66 -6.50
CA ALA A 304 6.15 16.24 -5.23
C ALA A 304 6.34 15.20 -4.11
N THR A 305 6.21 13.90 -4.40
CA THR A 305 6.44 12.82 -3.44
C THR A 305 7.42 11.78 -3.97
N ASP A 306 7.96 10.99 -3.05
CA ASP A 306 8.84 9.86 -3.35
C ASP A 306 8.07 8.57 -3.64
N HIS A 307 6.73 8.62 -3.71
CA HIS A 307 5.89 7.46 -4.00
C HIS A 307 6.10 7.01 -5.44
N LEU A 308 6.92 5.98 -5.65
CA LEU A 308 7.26 5.50 -7.00
C LEU A 308 6.03 4.99 -7.74
N ALA A 309 5.13 4.30 -7.03
CA ALA A 309 3.92 3.69 -7.58
C ALA A 309 2.87 4.70 -8.11
N THR A 310 2.98 5.99 -7.78
CA THR A 310 2.03 7.03 -8.21
C THR A 310 2.49 7.78 -9.46
N LYS A 311 3.66 7.46 -10.01
CA LYS A 311 4.20 8.08 -11.23
C LYS A 311 3.47 7.58 -12.49
N ALA A 312 3.55 8.36 -13.56
CA ALA A 312 2.85 8.08 -14.82
C ALA A 312 1.33 7.86 -14.62
N ASN A 313 0.69 8.69 -13.79
CA ASN A 313 -0.71 8.53 -13.46
C ASN A 313 -1.63 9.27 -14.44
N PHE A 314 -2.17 8.52 -15.39
CA PHE A 314 -3.07 9.02 -16.42
C PHE A 314 -4.47 9.39 -15.93
N ASN A 315 -4.79 9.19 -14.63
CA ASN A 315 -5.99 9.82 -14.05
C ASN A 315 -5.93 11.35 -14.16
N SER A 316 -4.72 11.94 -14.25
CA SER A 316 -4.51 13.39 -14.47
C SER A 316 -5.15 13.93 -15.76
N LEU A 317 -5.50 13.08 -16.73
CA LEU A 317 -6.14 13.49 -17.98
C LEU A 317 -7.61 13.89 -17.77
N TRP A 318 -8.38 13.05 -17.06
CA TRP A 318 -9.79 13.35 -16.76
C TRP A 318 -9.92 14.25 -15.53
N ALA A 319 -9.06 14.03 -14.52
CA ALA A 319 -8.90 14.88 -13.35
C ALA A 319 -7.89 15.99 -13.68
N PHE A 320 -8.25 16.88 -14.61
CA PHE A 320 -7.31 17.86 -15.13
C PHE A 320 -7.09 19.00 -14.12
N ALA A 321 -5.90 19.08 -13.52
CA ALA A 321 -5.60 19.99 -12.41
C ALA A 321 -5.96 21.47 -12.66
N PRO A 322 -5.72 22.05 -13.86
CA PRO A 322 -6.14 23.43 -14.15
C PRO A 322 -7.64 23.71 -13.98
N ASN A 323 -8.50 22.67 -13.96
CA ASN A 323 -9.93 22.82 -13.68
C ASN A 323 -10.20 23.54 -12.34
N ILE A 324 -9.28 23.48 -11.37
CA ILE A 324 -9.45 24.18 -10.09
C ILE A 324 -9.54 25.69 -10.25
N ILE A 325 -8.75 26.26 -11.18
CA ILE A 325 -8.78 27.69 -11.50
C ILE A 325 -10.01 27.97 -12.36
N ILE A 326 -10.29 27.10 -13.33
CA ILE A 326 -11.42 27.25 -14.25
C ILE A 326 -12.76 27.17 -13.51
N ALA A 327 -12.86 26.45 -12.39
CA ALA A 327 -14.04 26.42 -11.53
C ALA A 327 -14.54 27.84 -11.20
N PHE A 328 -13.64 28.73 -10.79
CA PHE A 328 -13.96 30.13 -10.46
C PHE A 328 -14.27 31.00 -11.69
N ILE A 329 -13.91 30.56 -12.89
CA ILE A 329 -14.33 31.21 -14.14
C ILE A 329 -15.74 30.75 -14.51
N VAL A 330 -16.02 29.45 -14.45
CA VAL A 330 -17.33 28.89 -14.84
C VAL A 330 -18.46 29.36 -13.93
N ILE A 331 -18.20 29.82 -12.71
CA ILE A 331 -19.26 30.37 -11.84
C ILE A 331 -19.79 31.75 -12.31
N LYS A 332 -19.02 32.50 -13.12
CA LYS A 332 -19.36 33.88 -13.54
C LYS A 332 -20.52 33.92 -14.54
N LYS A 333 -21.42 34.91 -14.46
CA LYS A 333 -22.59 35.03 -15.38
C LYS A 333 -22.20 34.97 -16.87
N GLN A 334 -21.17 35.73 -17.25
CA GLN A 334 -20.64 35.76 -18.61
C GLN A 334 -19.31 35.01 -18.65
N LEU A 335 -19.15 34.15 -19.66
CA LEU A 335 -17.97 33.32 -19.85
C LEU A 335 -17.20 33.80 -21.08
N PRO A 336 -15.86 33.73 -21.06
CA PRO A 336 -15.06 34.15 -22.20
C PRO A 336 -15.25 33.20 -23.39
N SER A 337 -15.04 33.71 -24.60
CA SER A 337 -15.26 32.96 -25.85
C SER A 337 -14.39 31.72 -25.99
N TRP A 338 -13.18 31.72 -25.42
CA TRP A 338 -12.25 30.59 -25.45
C TRP A 338 -12.69 29.39 -24.60
N MET A 339 -13.71 29.53 -23.73
CA MET A 339 -14.21 28.41 -22.91
C MET A 339 -14.65 27.21 -23.74
N ILE A 340 -15.20 27.44 -24.94
CA ILE A 340 -15.57 26.34 -25.82
C ILE A 340 -14.36 25.50 -26.21
N THR A 341 -13.24 26.14 -26.55
CA THR A 341 -11.98 25.48 -26.91
C THR A 341 -11.43 24.68 -25.72
N TYR A 342 -11.52 25.24 -24.52
CA TYR A 342 -11.11 24.54 -23.29
C TYR A 342 -11.92 23.26 -23.05
N ILE A 343 -13.25 23.32 -23.21
CA ILE A 343 -14.12 22.16 -22.99
C ILE A 343 -13.95 21.11 -24.09
N ILE A 344 -13.73 21.53 -25.35
CA ILE A 344 -13.35 20.60 -26.43
C ILE A 344 -12.05 19.88 -26.07
N PHE A 345 -11.04 20.61 -25.60
CA PHE A 345 -9.78 20.02 -25.14
C PHE A 345 -10.00 19.00 -24.01
N LEU A 346 -10.77 19.33 -22.98
CA LEU A 346 -11.12 18.37 -21.91
C LEU A 346 -11.84 17.14 -22.45
N THR A 347 -12.74 17.31 -23.42
CA THR A 347 -13.46 16.20 -24.05
C THR A 347 -12.51 15.26 -24.79
N ILE A 348 -11.48 15.82 -25.47
CA ILE A 348 -10.41 15.03 -26.10
C ILE A 348 -9.62 14.27 -25.03
N LEU A 349 -9.28 14.88 -23.90
CA LEU A 349 -8.59 14.19 -22.81
C LEU A 349 -9.40 13.01 -22.23
N LEU A 350 -10.73 13.15 -22.12
CA LEU A 350 -11.61 12.04 -21.75
C LEU A 350 -11.52 10.89 -22.78
N GLY A 351 -11.53 11.23 -24.07
CA GLY A 351 -11.35 10.25 -25.15
C GLY A 351 -10.00 9.51 -25.07
N ILE A 352 -8.91 10.24 -24.83
CA ILE A 352 -7.58 9.65 -24.63
C ILE A 352 -7.56 8.75 -23.38
N THR A 353 -8.22 9.16 -22.29
CA THR A 353 -8.34 8.32 -21.08
C THR A 353 -9.00 6.98 -21.41
N CYS A 354 -10.10 6.99 -22.19
CA CYS A 354 -10.76 5.76 -22.64
C CYS A 354 -9.85 4.90 -23.53
N MET A 355 -9.05 5.51 -24.42
CA MET A 355 -8.09 4.78 -25.25
C MET A 355 -6.99 4.11 -24.40
N ILE A 356 -6.39 4.85 -23.47
CA ILE A 356 -5.37 4.32 -22.53
C ILE A 356 -5.92 3.13 -21.76
N TRP A 357 -7.17 3.21 -21.30
CA TRP A 357 -7.82 2.11 -20.60
C TRP A 357 -8.04 0.89 -21.51
N MET A 358 -8.56 1.11 -22.71
CA MET A 358 -8.86 0.04 -23.68
C MET A 358 -7.60 -0.74 -24.07
N PHE A 359 -6.46 -0.05 -24.23
CA PHE A 359 -5.17 -0.67 -24.53
C PHE A 359 -4.42 -1.19 -23.30
N LYS A 360 -5.04 -1.12 -22.10
CA LYS A 360 -4.44 -1.50 -20.81
C LYS A 360 -3.07 -0.85 -20.54
N ILE A 361 -2.84 0.35 -21.07
CA ILE A 361 -1.61 1.13 -20.76
C ILE A 361 -1.65 1.55 -19.28
N GLN A 362 -2.83 1.91 -18.78
CA GLN A 362 -3.14 2.00 -17.36
C GLN A 362 -4.54 1.44 -17.17
N VAL A 363 -4.71 0.54 -16.20
CA VAL A 363 -6.05 0.06 -15.85
C VAL A 363 -6.64 0.95 -14.76
N PHE A 364 -7.83 1.49 -15.03
CA PHE A 364 -8.55 2.36 -14.10
C PHE A 364 -9.55 1.58 -13.26
N SER A 365 -10.06 2.20 -12.19
CA SER A 365 -11.20 1.66 -11.45
C SER A 365 -12.41 1.51 -12.36
N ILE A 366 -13.14 0.40 -12.25
CA ILE A 366 -14.37 0.20 -13.03
C ILE A 366 -15.41 1.30 -12.77
N LEU A 367 -15.42 1.87 -11.55
CA LEU A 367 -16.32 2.94 -11.17
C LEU A 367 -16.03 4.26 -11.89
N LEU A 368 -14.83 4.40 -12.48
CA LEU A 368 -14.46 5.58 -13.26
C LEU A 368 -15.38 5.77 -14.47
N ILE A 369 -15.98 4.70 -15.01
CA ILE A 369 -16.96 4.79 -16.11
C ILE A 369 -18.08 5.78 -15.76
N ILE A 370 -18.57 5.75 -14.52
CA ILE A 370 -19.68 6.60 -14.07
C ILE A 370 -19.26 8.07 -14.08
N VAL A 371 -18.03 8.35 -13.63
CA VAL A 371 -17.45 9.70 -13.63
C VAL A 371 -17.23 10.20 -15.06
N LEU A 372 -16.64 9.38 -15.92
CA LEU A 372 -16.39 9.72 -17.33
C LEU A 372 -17.69 10.01 -18.07
N LEU A 373 -18.74 9.22 -17.84
CA LEU A 373 -20.07 9.45 -18.43
C LEU A 373 -20.66 10.78 -17.96
N ALA A 374 -20.63 11.07 -16.66
CA ALA A 374 -21.14 12.32 -16.12
C ALA A 374 -20.42 13.54 -16.73
N LEU A 375 -19.08 13.48 -16.82
CA LEU A 375 -18.27 14.54 -17.42
C LEU A 375 -18.54 14.67 -18.92
N ALA A 376 -18.57 13.57 -19.67
CA ALA A 376 -18.81 13.57 -21.11
C ALA A 376 -20.17 14.17 -21.46
N ILE A 377 -21.24 13.74 -20.77
CA ILE A 377 -22.60 14.28 -20.96
C ILE A 377 -22.60 15.79 -20.72
N ARG A 378 -21.99 16.25 -19.62
CA ARG A 378 -21.96 17.67 -19.30
C ARG A 378 -21.13 18.48 -20.30
N TYR A 379 -19.95 18.00 -20.69
CA TYR A 379 -19.04 18.71 -21.60
C TYR A 379 -19.64 18.83 -23.01
N VAL A 380 -20.23 17.75 -23.54
CA VAL A 380 -20.94 17.78 -24.84
C VAL A 380 -22.07 18.81 -24.82
N TYR A 381 -22.85 18.86 -23.73
CA TYR A 381 -23.88 19.86 -23.58
C TYR A 381 -23.31 21.29 -23.54
N LEU A 382 -22.25 21.54 -22.77
CA LEU A 382 -21.65 22.87 -22.69
C LEU A 382 -21.12 23.33 -24.06
N ILE A 383 -20.49 22.44 -24.83
CA ILE A 383 -20.04 22.74 -26.21
C ILE A 383 -21.24 23.17 -27.07
N TYR A 384 -22.35 22.42 -27.01
CA TYR A 384 -23.59 22.76 -27.71
C TYR A 384 -24.11 24.15 -27.29
N TYR A 385 -24.22 24.41 -25.99
CA TYR A 385 -24.68 25.68 -25.45
C TYR A 385 -23.83 26.88 -25.93
N PHE A 386 -22.50 26.74 -25.94
CA PHE A 386 -21.61 27.80 -26.43
C PHE A 386 -21.77 28.06 -27.93
N LYS A 387 -21.90 27.01 -28.75
CA LYS A 387 -22.13 27.15 -30.20
C LYS A 387 -23.45 27.87 -30.49
N SER A 388 -24.53 27.47 -29.83
CA SER A 388 -25.85 28.10 -29.99
C SER A 388 -25.84 29.58 -29.62
N LYS A 389 -25.12 29.95 -28.55
CA LYS A 389 -25.00 31.36 -28.12
C LYS A 389 -24.13 32.21 -29.07
N GLN A 390 -23.12 31.62 -29.72
CA GLN A 390 -22.31 32.32 -30.72
C GLN A 390 -23.10 32.55 -32.01
N LEU A 391 -23.95 31.59 -32.41
CA LEU A 391 -24.82 31.72 -33.59
C LEU A 391 -25.89 32.80 -33.40
N GLY A 392 -26.52 32.90 -32.21
CA GLY A 392 -27.51 33.95 -31.93
C GLY A 392 -26.94 35.36 -31.71
N LYS A 393 -25.62 35.55 -31.82
CA LYS A 393 -24.94 36.85 -31.75
C LYS A 393 -24.45 37.36 -33.12
N LYS A 394 -24.44 36.49 -34.13
CA LYS A 394 -24.24 36.87 -35.53
C LYS A 394 -25.60 37.17 -36.14
#